data_AF-A0A1Q7NJD9-F1
#
_entry.id   AF-A0A1Q7NJD9-F1
#
_cell.length_a   1.000
_cell.length_b   1.000
_cell.length_c   1.000
_cell.angle_alpha   90.00
_cell.angle_beta   90.00
_cell.angle_gamma   90.00
#
_symmetry.space_group_name_H-M   'P 1'
#
loop_
_entity.id
_entity.type
_entity.pdbx_description
1 polymer ?
#
loop_
_entity_poly.entity_id
_entity_poly.type
_entity_poly.pdbx_seq_one_letter_code
_entity_poly.pdbx_strand_id
1 'polypeptide(L)'
;MRPLREPLRPLRLSQLYQMKTHTGTTKLTPILVIAMIIASPLLSAVRSFSQDARELQAEKSVSKKLKGEHPLVELMRSRKSSLRPELLGVHPRVYVTDKELEELRRRARTTHRDLWQQALRKVRALKTEPAAPPAQQRRAQNEVGIGIAEAAFAYKIEGDRKYLEAAKKYMDAAVSYNIWGYANDKPNVDLAAGHLLYGLGWGYDLLYHDLNEQDRTRYRDKLIKQARLLADYFKPKPGRTFAYSQNHVFIPITGLGVAAYALYGETPEAADWARLARAFYDRVLATYSQDGYYYEGFEYWIFATPWLVHYLDAQSHAAGEDLYDLPGFREMHKYVAHAMLPSGQYVFDFGDVFEGALTRAGKGEEVKRTHPGGHFHTNYNLLYRLAQRFQSGEAQGVADWLKDFNQVNAEDFWSLVWYDPHVKPIPIERQETSHYFRDHEVFYWRSSWTKDATAFAFKCGPPEGHHTASLLPQFPDWRLSDGHAHPDANSFIIFARGRYLTGDSGYEGVPVTEHHNSLLINGKGQAKEGLGHDAFAGVPYERLDKIRMVDMKVEDNRVVL
;
A
#
# COMPACT_ATOMS: atom_id res chain seq x y z
N MET A 1 -8.30 52.53 32.44
CA MET A 1 -8.98 53.40 31.46
C MET A 1 -9.41 52.56 30.26
N ARG A 2 -10.52 52.94 29.63
CA ARG A 2 -11.31 52.16 28.68
C ARG A 2 -10.58 51.71 27.39
N PRO A 3 -11.14 50.70 26.69
CA PRO A 3 -10.61 50.02 25.49
C PRO A 3 -11.31 50.48 24.19
N LEU A 4 -10.94 49.90 23.02
CA LEU A 4 -11.76 49.56 21.81
C LEU A 4 -10.83 49.35 20.58
N ARG A 5 -10.71 48.13 20.02
CA ARG A 5 -11.42 47.54 18.85
C ARG A 5 -11.22 48.29 17.52
N GLU A 6 -10.39 47.72 16.61
CA GLU A 6 -10.74 47.05 15.32
C GLU A 6 -10.85 48.03 14.12
N PRO A 7 -10.92 47.59 12.83
CA PRO A 7 -9.97 46.77 12.07
C PRO A 7 -9.69 47.40 10.66
N LEU A 8 -8.72 46.89 9.88
CA LEU A 8 -8.60 47.25 8.45
C LEU A 8 -8.82 46.02 7.55
N ARG A 9 -9.81 46.17 6.68
CA ARG A 9 -10.31 45.24 5.64
C ARG A 9 -9.42 45.28 4.37
N PRO A 10 -9.56 44.28 3.46
CA PRO A 10 -8.62 44.03 2.37
C PRO A 10 -8.94 44.86 1.11
N LEU A 11 -7.91 45.22 0.35
CA LEU A 11 -8.05 45.88 -0.95
C LEU A 11 -8.08 44.86 -2.10
N ARG A 12 -9.13 44.95 -2.93
CA ARG A 12 -9.32 44.24 -4.20
C ARG A 12 -8.63 44.99 -5.35
N LEU A 13 -8.23 44.23 -6.37
CA LEU A 13 -7.78 44.71 -7.68
C LEU A 13 -8.86 45.48 -8.46
N SER A 14 -8.46 46.56 -9.13
CA SER A 14 -8.81 46.88 -10.52
C SER A 14 -8.08 48.14 -11.03
N GLN A 15 -7.31 48.00 -12.13
CA GLN A 15 -7.16 48.91 -13.31
C GLN A 15 -6.80 50.41 -13.07
N LEU A 16 -5.99 51.14 -13.87
CA LEU A 16 -5.51 51.06 -15.26
C LEU A 16 -4.37 52.11 -15.45
N TYR A 17 -3.32 51.73 -16.20
CA TYR A 17 -2.45 52.51 -17.12
C TYR A 17 -2.13 54.01 -16.89
N GLN A 18 -0.82 54.35 -16.84
CA GLN A 18 -0.20 55.31 -17.77
C GLN A 18 1.32 55.07 -17.95
N MET A 19 1.75 55.23 -19.20
CA MET A 19 3.07 54.98 -19.79
C MET A 19 4.20 55.90 -19.27
N LYS A 20 5.43 55.37 -19.25
CA LYS A 20 6.59 56.04 -19.90
C LYS A 20 7.63 55.02 -20.36
N THR A 21 7.95 55.11 -21.63
CA THR A 21 8.86 54.29 -22.44
C THR A 21 10.25 54.90 -22.55
N HIS A 22 11.32 54.09 -22.50
CA HIS A 22 12.58 54.25 -23.26
C HIS A 22 13.33 52.91 -23.26
N THR A 23 13.29 52.15 -24.38
CA THR A 23 14.36 51.88 -25.38
C THR A 23 15.56 51.08 -24.81
N GLY A 24 15.96 49.89 -25.30
CA GLY A 24 15.62 49.17 -26.53
C GLY A 24 16.13 47.71 -26.57
N THR A 25 15.41 46.92 -27.39
CA THR A 25 15.82 45.75 -28.21
C THR A 25 16.56 44.54 -27.60
N THR A 26 15.83 43.43 -27.40
CA THR A 26 15.76 42.31 -28.37
C THR A 26 14.51 41.46 -28.09
N LYS A 27 13.66 41.27 -29.11
CA LYS A 27 12.43 40.46 -29.05
C LYS A 27 12.77 38.99 -29.29
N LEU A 28 12.56 38.16 -28.26
CA LEU A 28 12.20 36.74 -28.42
C LEU A 28 10.79 36.57 -27.83
N THR A 29 9.97 35.85 -28.57
CA THR A 29 8.51 35.73 -28.57
C THR A 29 7.89 35.22 -27.25
N PRO A 30 6.71 35.69 -26.79
CA PRO A 30 6.03 35.17 -25.59
C PRO A 30 5.23 33.88 -25.86
N ILE A 31 5.55 33.14 -26.93
CA ILE A 31 4.82 31.92 -27.31
C ILE A 31 5.41 30.66 -26.62
N LEU A 32 6.66 30.71 -26.13
CA LEU A 32 7.29 29.54 -25.48
C LEU A 32 6.86 29.31 -24.02
N VAL A 33 6.41 30.34 -23.30
CA VAL A 33 6.11 30.23 -21.86
C VAL A 33 4.70 29.67 -21.61
N ILE A 34 3.75 29.92 -22.52
CA ILE A 34 2.40 29.32 -22.45
C ILE A 34 2.42 27.87 -22.93
N ALA A 35 3.32 27.51 -23.86
CA ALA A 35 3.51 26.13 -24.30
C ALA A 35 4.04 25.22 -23.17
N MET A 36 4.93 25.71 -22.30
CA MET A 36 5.47 24.89 -21.19
C MET A 36 4.47 24.66 -20.04
N ILE A 37 3.54 25.58 -19.80
CA ILE A 37 2.52 25.44 -18.74
C ILE A 37 1.37 24.52 -19.18
N ILE A 38 1.07 24.46 -20.48
CA ILE A 38 0.08 23.53 -21.05
C ILE A 38 0.72 22.16 -21.35
N ALA A 39 2.01 22.09 -21.66
CA ALA A 39 2.69 20.84 -21.99
C ALA A 39 2.88 19.90 -20.78
N SER A 40 3.13 20.39 -19.57
CA SER A 40 3.33 19.50 -18.40
C SER A 40 2.12 18.61 -18.09
N PRO A 41 0.88 19.13 -17.92
CA PRO A 41 -0.28 18.27 -17.67
C PRO A 41 -0.66 17.40 -18.89
N LEU A 42 -0.41 17.88 -20.12
CA LEU A 42 -0.62 17.06 -21.33
C LEU A 42 0.41 15.93 -21.45
N LEU A 43 1.68 16.15 -21.09
CA LEU A 43 2.74 15.15 -21.08
C LEU A 43 2.48 14.09 -20.00
N SER A 44 2.07 14.51 -18.79
CA SER A 44 1.66 13.57 -17.73
C SER A 44 0.45 12.74 -18.12
N ALA A 45 -0.58 13.34 -18.74
CA ALA A 45 -1.76 12.63 -19.22
C ALA A 45 -1.42 11.63 -20.35
N VAL A 46 -0.64 12.04 -21.35
CA VAL A 46 -0.22 11.17 -22.47
C VAL A 46 0.66 10.01 -21.97
N ARG A 47 1.52 10.24 -20.96
CA ARG A 47 2.35 9.18 -20.35
C ARG A 47 1.51 8.17 -19.56
N SER A 48 0.55 8.62 -18.75
CA SER A 48 -0.40 7.74 -18.02
C SER A 48 -1.24 6.88 -18.97
N PHE A 49 -1.81 7.45 -20.05
CA PHE A 49 -2.54 6.64 -21.04
C PHE A 49 -1.67 5.58 -21.74
N SER A 50 -0.37 5.86 -21.92
CA SER A 50 0.56 4.91 -22.56
C SER A 50 1.02 3.78 -21.62
N GLN A 51 0.99 4.03 -20.31
CA GLN A 51 1.25 3.05 -19.26
C GLN A 51 0.13 2.01 -19.22
N ASP A 52 -1.11 2.48 -19.01
CA ASP A 52 -2.28 1.62 -18.91
C ASP A 52 -2.41 0.72 -20.14
N ALA A 53 -2.13 1.26 -21.33
CA ALA A 53 -2.18 0.51 -22.58
C ALA A 53 -1.17 -0.66 -22.64
N ARG A 54 0.06 -0.49 -22.13
CA ARG A 54 1.07 -1.56 -22.14
C ARG A 54 0.82 -2.61 -21.09
N GLU A 55 0.45 -2.20 -19.88
CA GLU A 55 0.08 -3.12 -18.81
C GLU A 55 -1.13 -3.97 -19.24
N LEU A 56 -2.16 -3.34 -19.82
CA LEU A 56 -3.31 -4.02 -20.40
C LEU A 56 -2.91 -4.93 -21.57
N GLN A 57 -1.94 -4.54 -22.40
CA GLN A 57 -1.45 -5.40 -23.47
C GLN A 57 -0.73 -6.64 -22.91
N ALA A 58 0.11 -6.46 -21.89
CA ALA A 58 0.77 -7.56 -21.20
C ALA A 58 -0.25 -8.50 -20.54
N GLU A 59 -1.34 -7.97 -19.95
CA GLU A 59 -2.42 -8.76 -19.34
C GLU A 59 -3.17 -9.63 -20.34
N LYS A 60 -3.32 -9.11 -21.56
CA LYS A 60 -4.01 -9.81 -22.66
C LYS A 60 -3.10 -10.82 -23.36
N SER A 61 -1.79 -10.77 -23.12
CA SER A 61 -0.83 -11.64 -23.79
C SER A 61 -0.92 -13.08 -23.25
N VAL A 62 -0.98 -14.04 -24.17
CA VAL A 62 -1.00 -15.47 -23.83
C VAL A 62 0.44 -15.99 -23.84
N SER A 63 0.89 -16.52 -22.70
CA SER A 63 2.19 -17.16 -22.56
C SER A 63 2.22 -18.49 -23.30
N LYS A 64 3.10 -18.60 -24.29
CA LYS A 64 3.36 -19.86 -25.01
C LYS A 64 4.15 -20.87 -24.16
N LYS A 65 4.74 -20.42 -23.05
CA LYS A 65 5.49 -21.27 -22.10
C LYS A 65 4.53 -22.10 -21.25
N LEU A 66 3.34 -21.59 -20.96
CA LEU A 66 2.34 -22.26 -20.15
C LEU A 66 1.48 -23.18 -21.02
N LYS A 67 1.72 -24.50 -20.92
CA LYS A 67 0.96 -25.55 -21.63
C LYS A 67 0.06 -26.31 -20.67
N GLY A 68 -1.16 -26.64 -21.11
CA GLY A 68 -2.10 -27.45 -20.33
C GLY A 68 -2.97 -26.65 -19.36
N GLU A 69 -3.46 -27.33 -18.32
CA GLU A 69 -4.27 -26.72 -17.27
C GLU A 69 -3.45 -25.68 -16.48
N HIS A 70 -4.08 -24.57 -16.13
CA HIS A 70 -3.40 -23.48 -15.42
C HIS A 70 -3.03 -23.93 -13.99
N PRO A 71 -1.80 -23.66 -13.49
CA PRO A 71 -1.34 -24.14 -12.17
C PRO A 71 -2.25 -23.76 -11.00
N LEU A 72 -2.83 -22.56 -11.04
CA LEU A 72 -3.84 -22.14 -10.06
C LEU A 72 -5.04 -23.09 -9.94
N VAL A 73 -5.43 -23.82 -11.00
CA VAL A 73 -6.56 -24.77 -10.91
C VAL A 73 -6.23 -25.92 -9.98
N GLU A 74 -5.00 -26.43 -10.01
CA GLU A 74 -4.56 -27.47 -9.09
C GLU A 74 -4.44 -26.93 -7.65
N LEU A 75 -3.96 -25.70 -7.48
CA LEU A 75 -3.93 -25.04 -6.18
C LEU A 75 -5.34 -24.81 -5.62
N MET A 76 -6.32 -24.46 -6.46
CA MET A 76 -7.72 -24.33 -6.06
C MET A 76 -8.29 -25.67 -5.56
N ARG A 77 -7.83 -26.81 -6.07
CA ARG A 77 -8.27 -28.14 -5.61
C ARG A 77 -7.59 -28.59 -4.32
N SER A 78 -6.31 -28.24 -4.16
CA SER A 78 -5.44 -28.82 -3.12
C SER A 78 -5.26 -27.95 -1.87
N ARG A 79 -5.42 -26.61 -1.97
CA ARG A 79 -5.24 -25.71 -0.82
C ARG A 79 -6.49 -25.60 0.04
N LYS A 80 -6.28 -25.44 1.34
CA LYS A 80 -7.36 -25.31 2.32
C LYS A 80 -8.02 -23.95 2.17
N SER A 81 -9.30 -23.91 1.82
CA SER A 81 -10.06 -22.65 1.71
C SER A 81 -11.52 -22.78 2.11
N SER A 82 -11.90 -23.93 2.66
CA SER A 82 -13.25 -24.15 3.15
C SER A 82 -13.41 -23.44 4.48
N LEU A 83 -14.55 -22.77 4.64
CA LEU A 83 -14.93 -22.19 5.92
C LEU A 83 -14.93 -23.30 7.00
N ARG A 84 -14.39 -22.99 8.18
CA ARG A 84 -14.47 -23.88 9.34
C ARG A 84 -15.92 -24.26 9.62
N PRO A 85 -16.24 -25.55 9.87
CA PRO A 85 -17.62 -26.01 10.02
C PRO A 85 -18.43 -25.23 11.07
N GLU A 86 -17.81 -24.85 12.18
CA GLU A 86 -18.41 -24.10 13.28
C GLU A 86 -18.74 -22.63 12.94
N LEU A 87 -18.27 -22.12 11.80
CA LEU A 87 -18.57 -20.76 11.32
C LEU A 87 -19.67 -20.75 10.24
N LEU A 88 -20.16 -21.91 9.81
CA LEU A 88 -21.27 -21.99 8.84
C LEU A 88 -22.56 -21.42 9.44
N GLY A 89 -23.14 -20.44 8.77
CA GLY A 89 -24.36 -19.76 9.22
C GLY A 89 -24.17 -18.83 10.43
N VAL A 90 -22.93 -18.58 10.85
CA VAL A 90 -22.59 -17.67 11.96
C VAL A 90 -22.09 -16.35 11.40
N HIS A 91 -22.50 -15.23 12.01
CA HIS A 91 -21.94 -13.90 11.75
C HIS A 91 -21.74 -13.15 13.08
N PRO A 92 -20.66 -12.36 13.24
CA PRO A 92 -19.52 -12.27 12.33
C PRO A 92 -18.65 -13.53 12.35
N ARG A 93 -17.88 -13.72 11.27
CA ARG A 93 -17.05 -14.92 11.09
C ARG A 93 -15.78 -14.74 10.26
N VAL A 94 -15.55 -13.60 9.62
CA VAL A 94 -14.40 -13.45 8.71
C VAL A 94 -13.09 -13.24 9.48
N TYR A 95 -13.11 -12.34 10.46
CA TYR A 95 -11.93 -11.99 11.28
C TYR A 95 -12.13 -12.25 12.76
N VAL A 96 -13.39 -12.23 13.21
CA VAL A 96 -13.79 -12.34 14.61
C VAL A 96 -15.19 -12.96 14.67
N THR A 97 -15.46 -13.64 15.78
CA THR A 97 -16.79 -14.08 16.22
C THR A 97 -17.32 -13.14 17.29
N ASP A 98 -18.60 -13.26 17.66
CA ASP A 98 -19.17 -12.49 18.78
C ASP A 98 -18.43 -12.73 20.10
N LYS A 99 -17.97 -13.96 20.35
CA LYS A 99 -17.16 -14.29 21.52
C LYS A 99 -15.81 -13.55 21.53
N GLU A 100 -15.16 -13.45 20.37
CA GLU A 100 -13.89 -12.71 20.25
C GLU A 100 -14.11 -11.20 20.36
N LEU A 101 -15.25 -10.69 19.87
CA LEU A 101 -15.64 -9.29 20.09
C LEU A 101 -15.83 -8.95 21.57
N GLU A 102 -16.36 -9.84 22.40
CA GLU A 102 -16.45 -9.61 23.86
C GLU A 102 -15.08 -9.39 24.50
N GLU A 103 -14.09 -10.17 24.11
CA GLU A 103 -12.70 -10.00 24.58
C GLU A 103 -12.10 -8.69 24.07
N LEU A 104 -12.34 -8.33 22.80
CA LEU A 104 -11.86 -7.06 22.25
C LEU A 104 -12.51 -5.85 22.95
N ARG A 105 -13.81 -5.93 23.33
CA ARG A 105 -14.47 -4.91 24.15
C ARG A 105 -13.79 -4.76 25.50
N ARG A 106 -13.40 -5.86 26.15
CA ARG A 106 -12.65 -5.82 27.42
C ARG A 106 -11.29 -5.17 27.23
N ARG A 107 -10.53 -5.54 26.18
CA ARG A 107 -9.22 -4.95 25.86
C ARG A 107 -9.33 -3.44 25.61
N ALA A 108 -10.33 -3.02 24.85
CA ALA A 108 -10.62 -1.61 24.54
C ALA A 108 -10.89 -0.73 25.77
N ARG A 109 -11.21 -1.34 26.92
CA ARG A 109 -11.41 -0.64 28.20
C ARG A 109 -10.26 -0.81 29.18
N THR A 110 -9.32 -1.70 28.89
CA THR A 110 -8.23 -2.08 29.80
C THR A 110 -6.89 -1.93 29.09
N THR A 111 -6.28 -3.04 28.68
CA THR A 111 -4.90 -3.11 28.18
C THR A 111 -4.65 -2.32 26.88
N HIS A 112 -5.69 -2.05 26.10
CA HIS A 112 -5.60 -1.36 24.80
C HIS A 112 -6.33 -0.01 24.79
N ARG A 113 -6.71 0.51 25.97
CA ARG A 113 -7.56 1.70 26.08
C ARG A 113 -7.03 2.88 25.27
N ASP A 114 -5.74 3.20 25.40
CA ASP A 114 -5.18 4.41 24.76
C ASP A 114 -5.10 4.29 23.24
N LEU A 115 -4.66 3.12 22.74
CA LEU A 115 -4.68 2.79 21.31
C LEU A 115 -6.10 2.87 20.75
N TRP A 116 -7.06 2.33 21.49
CA TRP A 116 -8.45 2.34 21.05
C TRP A 116 -9.07 3.74 21.05
N GLN A 117 -8.81 4.56 22.08
CA GLN A 117 -9.28 5.95 22.10
C GLN A 117 -8.65 6.78 20.96
N GLN A 118 -7.41 6.49 20.58
CA GLN A 118 -6.78 7.09 19.40
C GLN A 118 -7.51 6.70 18.11
N ALA A 119 -7.82 5.41 17.93
CA ALA A 119 -8.59 4.94 16.77
C ALA A 119 -9.99 5.61 16.70
N LEU A 120 -10.73 5.66 17.81
CA LEU A 120 -12.06 6.28 17.87
C LEU A 120 -12.05 7.76 17.49
N ARG A 121 -11.01 8.52 17.89
CA ARG A 121 -10.85 9.92 17.51
C ARG A 121 -10.65 10.12 16.01
N LYS A 122 -10.28 9.08 15.27
CA LYS A 122 -9.92 9.15 13.85
C LYS A 122 -10.93 8.51 12.90
N VAL A 123 -12.00 7.89 13.42
CA VAL A 123 -13.05 7.25 12.61
C VAL A 123 -13.51 8.18 11.48
N ARG A 124 -13.15 7.80 10.26
CA ARG A 124 -13.28 8.60 9.04
C ARG A 124 -14.73 8.89 8.70
N ALA A 125 -15.59 7.89 8.83
CA ALA A 125 -17.01 8.00 8.50
C ALA A 125 -17.79 8.99 9.40
N LEU A 126 -17.21 9.43 10.52
CA LEU A 126 -17.78 10.50 11.36
C LEU A 126 -17.28 11.91 10.99
N LYS A 127 -16.25 12.01 10.16
CA LYS A 127 -15.57 13.28 9.84
C LYS A 127 -15.76 13.71 8.39
N THR A 128 -15.90 12.73 7.50
CA THR A 128 -15.93 12.94 6.07
C THR A 128 -17.14 12.24 5.49
N GLU A 129 -17.77 12.86 4.51
CA GLU A 129 -18.83 12.25 3.72
C GLU A 129 -18.23 11.21 2.75
N PRO A 130 -18.91 10.07 2.50
CA PRO A 130 -18.46 9.17 1.45
C PRO A 130 -18.53 9.88 0.09
N ALA A 131 -17.62 9.56 -0.81
CA ALA A 131 -17.60 10.17 -2.14
C ALA A 131 -18.93 9.95 -2.88
N ALA A 132 -19.50 10.99 -3.48
CA ALA A 132 -20.72 10.85 -4.25
C ALA A 132 -20.47 10.11 -5.58
N PRO A 133 -21.43 9.31 -6.09
CA PRO A 133 -21.33 8.71 -7.43
C PRO A 133 -21.06 9.79 -8.50
N PRO A 134 -20.18 9.52 -9.49
CA PRO A 134 -19.60 8.22 -9.81
C PRO A 134 -18.31 7.89 -9.03
N ALA A 135 -17.85 8.76 -8.11
CA ALA A 135 -16.67 8.56 -7.27
C ALA A 135 -15.38 8.13 -8.01
N GLN A 136 -15.15 8.63 -9.22
CA GLN A 136 -13.98 8.25 -10.05
C GLN A 136 -12.73 9.11 -9.80
N GLN A 137 -12.67 9.88 -8.70
CA GLN A 137 -11.44 10.56 -8.31
C GLN A 137 -10.43 9.56 -7.73
N ARG A 138 -9.12 9.84 -7.87
CA ARG A 138 -8.04 8.96 -7.39
C ARG A 138 -8.28 8.58 -5.92
N ARG A 139 -8.31 7.27 -5.63
CA ARG A 139 -8.53 6.67 -4.29
C ARG A 139 -9.86 7.00 -3.59
N ALA A 140 -10.79 7.73 -4.19
CA ALA A 140 -12.03 8.15 -3.52
C ALA A 140 -12.89 6.95 -3.04
N GLN A 141 -12.93 5.88 -3.84
CA GLN A 141 -13.66 4.65 -3.47
C GLN A 141 -12.90 3.79 -2.44
N ASN A 142 -11.57 3.86 -2.43
CA ASN A 142 -10.73 3.15 -1.46
C ASN A 142 -11.03 3.61 -0.03
N GLU A 143 -11.12 4.94 0.16
CA GLU A 143 -11.48 5.55 1.45
C GLU A 143 -12.88 5.16 1.92
N VAL A 144 -13.79 4.85 0.97
CA VAL A 144 -15.13 4.34 1.32
C VAL A 144 -15.05 2.90 1.82
N GLY A 145 -14.30 2.03 1.15
CA GLY A 145 -14.08 0.66 1.62
C GLY A 145 -13.51 0.62 3.04
N ILE A 146 -12.42 1.37 3.28
CA ILE A 146 -11.79 1.46 4.60
C ILE A 146 -12.74 2.07 5.64
N GLY A 147 -13.49 3.12 5.26
CA GLY A 147 -14.47 3.77 6.14
C GLY A 147 -15.60 2.85 6.60
N ILE A 148 -16.04 1.90 5.77
CA ILE A 148 -17.04 0.88 6.16
C ILE A 148 -16.47 -0.01 7.27
N ALA A 149 -15.31 -0.60 7.03
CA ALA A 149 -14.66 -1.52 7.98
C ALA A 149 -14.41 -0.84 9.33
N GLU A 150 -13.83 0.37 9.30
CA GLU A 150 -13.53 1.16 10.48
C GLU A 150 -14.78 1.50 11.32
N ALA A 151 -15.84 1.99 10.67
CA ALA A 151 -17.06 2.39 11.38
C ALA A 151 -17.86 1.17 11.89
N ALA A 152 -17.93 0.09 11.09
CA ALA A 152 -18.59 -1.14 11.50
C ALA A 152 -17.89 -1.76 12.72
N PHE A 153 -16.57 -1.86 12.69
CA PHE A 153 -15.81 -2.39 13.82
C PHE A 153 -15.91 -1.50 15.06
N ALA A 154 -15.83 -0.17 14.90
CA ALA A 154 -16.07 0.78 15.99
C ALA A 154 -17.45 0.58 16.64
N TYR A 155 -18.50 0.38 15.85
CA TYR A 155 -19.84 0.05 16.37
C TYR A 155 -19.84 -1.27 17.17
N LYS A 156 -19.21 -2.34 16.66
CA LYS A 156 -19.21 -3.63 17.36
C LYS A 156 -18.47 -3.60 18.70
N ILE A 157 -17.50 -2.69 18.86
CA ILE A 157 -16.79 -2.49 20.13
C ILE A 157 -17.54 -1.51 21.06
N GLU A 158 -18.07 -0.41 20.54
CA GLU A 158 -18.66 0.66 21.37
C GLU A 158 -20.16 0.51 21.64
N GLY A 159 -20.90 -0.11 20.72
CA GLY A 159 -22.37 -0.17 20.74
C GLY A 159 -23.08 1.17 20.47
N ASP A 160 -22.34 2.25 20.22
CA ASP A 160 -22.91 3.57 19.93
C ASP A 160 -23.45 3.64 18.49
N ARG A 161 -24.75 3.91 18.38
CA ARG A 161 -25.48 3.91 17.13
C ARG A 161 -24.94 4.89 16.09
N LYS A 162 -24.22 5.96 16.48
CA LYS A 162 -23.60 6.87 15.50
C LYS A 162 -22.61 6.15 14.57
N TYR A 163 -21.92 5.13 15.05
CA TYR A 163 -20.98 4.33 14.25
C TYR A 163 -21.73 3.41 13.29
N LEU A 164 -22.84 2.80 13.73
CA LEU A 164 -23.71 2.00 12.88
C LEU A 164 -24.27 2.83 11.71
N GLU A 165 -24.86 3.99 12.01
CA GLU A 165 -25.44 4.84 10.97
C GLU A 165 -24.36 5.37 10.00
N ALA A 166 -23.16 5.68 10.50
CA ALA A 166 -22.03 6.06 9.66
C ALA A 166 -21.55 4.91 8.75
N ALA A 167 -21.46 3.69 9.28
CA ALA A 167 -21.11 2.51 8.50
C ALA A 167 -22.16 2.26 7.40
N LYS A 168 -23.45 2.27 7.75
CA LYS A 168 -24.56 2.11 6.78
C LYS A 168 -24.52 3.16 5.67
N LYS A 169 -24.25 4.42 6.01
CA LYS A 169 -24.11 5.51 5.03
C LYS A 169 -23.00 5.25 4.02
N TYR A 170 -21.87 4.73 4.47
CA TYR A 170 -20.76 4.35 3.61
C TYR A 170 -21.06 3.08 2.79
N MET A 171 -21.75 2.09 3.37
CA MET A 171 -22.22 0.90 2.65
C MET A 171 -23.21 1.27 1.53
N ASP A 172 -24.14 2.20 1.80
CA ASP A 172 -25.07 2.74 0.81
C ASP A 172 -24.33 3.42 -0.35
N ALA A 173 -23.29 4.20 -0.05
CA ALA A 173 -22.45 4.82 -1.06
C ALA A 173 -21.76 3.76 -1.95
N ALA A 174 -21.13 2.74 -1.35
CA ALA A 174 -20.50 1.65 -2.09
C ALA A 174 -21.47 0.92 -3.03
N VAL A 175 -22.71 0.69 -2.59
CA VAL A 175 -23.76 0.05 -3.39
C VAL A 175 -24.21 0.94 -4.55
N SER A 176 -24.29 2.26 -4.32
CA SER A 176 -24.72 3.25 -5.31
C SER A 176 -23.75 3.46 -6.48
N TYR A 177 -22.48 3.05 -6.34
CA TYR A 177 -21.51 3.17 -7.43
C TYR A 177 -21.79 2.15 -8.54
N ASN A 178 -22.06 2.63 -9.75
CA ASN A 178 -22.27 1.77 -10.92
C ASN A 178 -21.00 1.00 -11.31
N ILE A 179 -19.83 1.64 -11.17
CA ILE A 179 -18.51 1.08 -11.47
C ILE A 179 -17.67 1.17 -10.21
N TRP A 180 -17.08 0.05 -9.80
CA TRP A 180 -16.05 0.02 -8.76
C TRP A 180 -14.68 0.24 -9.41
N GLY A 181 -14.10 1.43 -9.26
CA GLY A 181 -12.93 1.90 -10.01
C GLY A 181 -13.26 2.90 -11.11
N TYR A 182 -12.45 2.89 -12.18
CA TYR A 182 -12.52 3.87 -13.26
C TYR A 182 -13.29 3.32 -14.46
N ALA A 183 -14.09 4.16 -15.11
CA ALA A 183 -14.84 3.75 -16.30
C ALA A 183 -13.92 3.43 -17.49
N ASN A 184 -12.78 4.12 -17.56
CA ASN A 184 -11.86 4.06 -18.70
C ASN A 184 -10.66 3.14 -18.48
N ASP A 185 -10.47 2.63 -17.26
CA ASP A 185 -9.35 1.77 -16.90
C ASP A 185 -9.79 0.70 -15.90
N LYS A 186 -9.64 -0.57 -16.30
CA LYS A 186 -9.97 -1.79 -15.54
C LYS A 186 -11.26 -1.68 -14.68
N PRO A 187 -12.43 -1.38 -15.27
CA PRO A 187 -13.66 -1.17 -14.50
C PRO A 187 -14.07 -2.44 -13.73
N ASN A 188 -14.35 -2.28 -12.43
CA ASN A 188 -14.83 -3.31 -11.49
C ASN A 188 -13.84 -4.41 -11.09
N VAL A 189 -12.57 -4.33 -11.51
CA VAL A 189 -11.65 -5.47 -11.36
C VAL A 189 -10.33 -5.16 -10.65
N ASP A 190 -10.08 -3.89 -10.33
CA ASP A 190 -8.79 -3.43 -9.80
C ASP A 190 -8.88 -2.89 -8.35
N LEU A 191 -7.90 -2.10 -7.91
CA LEU A 191 -7.70 -1.58 -6.56
C LEU A 191 -8.99 -1.16 -5.85
N ALA A 192 -9.80 -0.30 -6.47
CA ALA A 192 -11.06 0.18 -5.87
C ALA A 192 -12.07 -0.94 -5.64
N ALA A 193 -12.17 -1.91 -6.55
CA ALA A 193 -13.03 -3.07 -6.39
C ALA A 193 -12.56 -3.96 -5.23
N GLY A 194 -11.24 -4.16 -5.10
CA GLY A 194 -10.64 -4.84 -3.95
C GLY A 194 -10.98 -4.18 -2.61
N HIS A 195 -10.78 -2.87 -2.52
CA HIS A 195 -11.06 -2.12 -1.30
C HIS A 195 -12.55 -2.16 -0.92
N LEU A 196 -13.44 -2.03 -1.91
CA LEU A 196 -14.88 -2.06 -1.67
C LEU A 196 -15.39 -3.46 -1.36
N LEU A 197 -14.84 -4.53 -1.95
CA LEU A 197 -15.16 -5.90 -1.56
C LEU A 197 -14.71 -6.19 -0.12
N TYR A 198 -13.52 -5.75 0.28
CA TYR A 198 -13.06 -5.84 1.67
C TYR A 198 -13.98 -5.09 2.62
N GLY A 199 -14.19 -3.79 2.37
CA GLY A 199 -14.97 -2.92 3.23
C GLY A 199 -16.42 -3.35 3.35
N LEU A 200 -17.12 -3.51 2.22
CA LEU A 200 -18.52 -3.94 2.21
C LEU A 200 -18.68 -5.38 2.69
N GLY A 201 -17.74 -6.27 2.36
CA GLY A 201 -17.77 -7.67 2.77
C GLY A 201 -17.63 -7.82 4.28
N TRP A 202 -16.63 -7.19 4.88
CA TRP A 202 -16.45 -7.26 6.33
C TRP A 202 -17.49 -6.43 7.10
N GLY A 203 -17.91 -5.28 6.56
CA GLY A 203 -19.03 -4.51 7.12
C GLY A 203 -20.34 -5.30 7.13
N TYR A 204 -20.65 -6.01 6.04
CA TYR A 204 -21.80 -6.91 5.96
C TYR A 204 -21.72 -8.03 7.00
N ASP A 205 -20.54 -8.66 7.15
CA ASP A 205 -20.30 -9.72 8.13
C ASP A 205 -20.46 -9.23 9.58
N LEU A 206 -19.84 -8.10 9.95
CA LEU A 206 -19.90 -7.51 11.29
C LEU A 206 -21.31 -7.07 11.69
N LEU A 207 -22.03 -6.47 10.75
CA LEU A 207 -23.33 -5.84 10.99
C LEU A 207 -24.50 -6.77 10.62
N TYR A 208 -24.26 -8.03 10.25
CA TYR A 208 -25.28 -8.92 9.72
C TYR A 208 -26.57 -8.95 10.56
N HIS A 209 -26.44 -9.07 11.88
CA HIS A 209 -27.56 -9.11 12.83
C HIS A 209 -28.14 -7.72 13.17
N ASP A 210 -27.42 -6.65 12.85
CA ASP A 210 -27.83 -5.25 13.05
C ASP A 210 -28.57 -4.67 11.83
N LEU A 211 -28.43 -5.30 10.67
CA LEU A 211 -29.12 -4.94 9.43
C LEU A 211 -30.54 -5.53 9.37
N ASN A 212 -31.47 -4.79 8.77
CA ASN A 212 -32.78 -5.36 8.41
C ASN A 212 -32.63 -6.25 7.15
N GLU A 213 -33.67 -7.02 6.83
CA GLU A 213 -33.65 -7.95 5.70
C GLU A 213 -33.45 -7.27 4.34
N GLN A 214 -34.03 -6.09 4.15
CA GLN A 214 -33.89 -5.31 2.93
C GLN A 214 -32.44 -4.85 2.71
N ASP A 215 -31.81 -4.31 3.76
CA ASP A 215 -30.41 -3.88 3.74
C ASP A 215 -29.48 -5.08 3.55
N ARG A 216 -29.70 -6.18 4.28
CA ARG A 216 -28.92 -7.43 4.08
C ARG A 216 -28.99 -7.91 2.64
N THR A 217 -30.19 -8.01 2.07
CA THR A 217 -30.38 -8.47 0.68
C THR A 217 -29.68 -7.53 -0.31
N ARG A 218 -29.89 -6.22 -0.17
CA ARG A 218 -29.29 -5.22 -1.06
C ARG A 218 -27.76 -5.26 -1.04
N TYR A 219 -27.15 -5.38 0.13
CA TYR A 219 -25.69 -5.41 0.27
C TYR A 219 -25.11 -6.74 -0.21
N ARG A 220 -25.74 -7.86 0.13
CA ARG A 220 -25.39 -9.20 -0.36
C ARG A 220 -25.40 -9.26 -1.88
N ASP A 221 -26.47 -8.80 -2.52
CA ASP A 221 -26.62 -8.87 -3.97
C ASP A 221 -25.56 -8.02 -4.69
N LYS A 222 -25.21 -6.86 -4.11
CA LYS A 222 -24.09 -6.04 -4.61
C LYS A 222 -22.75 -6.76 -4.48
N LEU A 223 -22.47 -7.36 -3.33
CA LEU A 223 -21.25 -8.13 -3.11
C LEU A 223 -21.14 -9.29 -4.10
N ILE A 224 -22.21 -10.08 -4.27
CA ILE A 224 -22.27 -11.19 -5.22
C ILE A 224 -21.97 -10.70 -6.64
N LYS A 225 -22.61 -9.61 -7.09
CA LYS A 225 -22.36 -9.04 -8.41
C LYS A 225 -20.88 -8.68 -8.61
N GLN A 226 -20.28 -7.98 -7.66
CA GLN A 226 -18.91 -7.50 -7.81
C GLN A 226 -17.87 -8.62 -7.65
N ALA A 227 -18.12 -9.58 -6.75
CA ALA A 227 -17.28 -10.76 -6.60
C ALA A 227 -17.30 -11.62 -7.87
N ARG A 228 -18.45 -11.78 -8.55
CA ARG A 228 -18.53 -12.46 -9.85
C ARG A 228 -17.66 -11.77 -10.90
N LEU A 229 -17.79 -10.45 -11.06
CA LEU A 229 -16.99 -9.68 -12.03
C LEU A 229 -15.49 -9.83 -11.78
N LEU A 230 -15.08 -9.72 -10.51
CA LEU A 230 -13.69 -9.85 -10.14
C LEU A 230 -13.16 -11.28 -10.32
N ALA A 231 -13.92 -12.30 -9.89
CA ALA A 231 -13.55 -13.70 -10.05
C ALA A 231 -13.46 -14.10 -11.53
N ASP A 232 -14.37 -13.61 -12.39
CA ASP A 232 -14.31 -13.82 -13.83
C ASP A 232 -13.07 -13.16 -14.45
N TYR A 233 -12.73 -11.95 -13.98
CA TYR A 233 -11.49 -11.30 -14.38
C TYR A 233 -10.28 -12.10 -13.92
N PHE A 234 -10.20 -12.64 -12.71
CA PHE A 234 -9.05 -13.42 -12.24
C PHE A 234 -9.10 -14.91 -12.59
N LYS A 235 -10.13 -15.36 -13.32
CA LYS A 235 -10.31 -16.77 -13.67
C LYS A 235 -9.08 -17.35 -14.38
N PRO A 236 -8.49 -18.45 -13.87
CA PRO A 236 -7.39 -19.14 -14.53
C PRO A 236 -7.82 -19.64 -15.91
N LYS A 237 -7.01 -19.37 -16.94
CA LYS A 237 -7.26 -19.77 -18.33
C LYS A 237 -5.97 -20.28 -18.96
N PRO A 238 -5.99 -21.21 -19.93
CA PRO A 238 -4.79 -21.68 -20.60
C PRO A 238 -3.93 -20.53 -21.13
N GLY A 239 -2.63 -20.58 -20.84
CA GLY A 239 -1.67 -19.57 -21.25
C GLY A 239 -1.78 -18.20 -20.57
N ARG A 240 -2.75 -17.99 -19.67
CA ARG A 240 -2.85 -16.74 -18.90
C ARG A 240 -1.70 -16.62 -17.90
N THR A 241 -1.26 -15.39 -17.65
CA THR A 241 -0.25 -15.08 -16.62
C THR A 241 -0.75 -13.96 -15.71
N PHE A 242 -0.18 -13.87 -14.51
CA PHE A 242 -0.51 -12.87 -13.50
C PHE A 242 0.75 -12.29 -12.86
N ALA A 243 0.67 -11.04 -12.40
CA ALA A 243 1.76 -10.35 -11.71
C ALA A 243 1.63 -10.57 -10.19
N TYR A 244 2.02 -11.73 -9.70
CA TYR A 244 1.74 -12.14 -8.31
C TYR A 244 2.43 -11.29 -7.24
N SER A 245 3.55 -10.65 -7.57
CA SER A 245 4.30 -9.71 -6.74
C SER A 245 3.67 -8.31 -6.64
N GLN A 246 2.63 -8.01 -7.42
CA GLN A 246 2.08 -6.67 -7.59
C GLN A 246 0.82 -6.37 -6.80
N ASN A 247 0.70 -5.11 -6.34
CA ASN A 247 -0.42 -4.63 -5.53
C ASN A 247 -1.77 -4.68 -6.29
N HIS A 248 -1.75 -4.53 -7.61
CA HIS A 248 -2.93 -4.71 -8.47
C HIS A 248 -3.45 -6.16 -8.54
N VAL A 249 -2.74 -7.15 -7.99
CA VAL A 249 -3.20 -8.54 -7.87
C VAL A 249 -3.66 -8.86 -6.45
N PHE A 250 -2.79 -8.70 -5.46
CA PHE A 250 -3.14 -9.16 -4.11
C PHE A 250 -4.17 -8.27 -3.40
N ILE A 251 -4.28 -6.97 -3.74
CA ILE A 251 -5.33 -6.10 -3.16
C ILE A 251 -6.73 -6.55 -3.63
N PRO A 252 -7.03 -6.69 -4.94
CA PRO A 252 -8.32 -7.21 -5.36
C PRO A 252 -8.59 -8.63 -4.85
N ILE A 253 -7.60 -9.52 -4.89
CA ILE A 253 -7.76 -10.90 -4.42
C ILE A 253 -8.05 -10.96 -2.91
N THR A 254 -7.45 -10.08 -2.09
CA THR A 254 -7.80 -9.94 -0.66
C THR A 254 -9.28 -9.62 -0.51
N GLY A 255 -9.75 -8.60 -1.23
CA GLY A 255 -11.17 -8.21 -1.22
C GLY A 255 -12.08 -9.36 -1.62
N LEU A 256 -11.72 -10.12 -2.66
CA LEU A 256 -12.45 -11.31 -3.08
C LEU A 256 -12.50 -12.38 -1.98
N GLY A 257 -11.38 -12.66 -1.33
CA GLY A 257 -11.32 -13.65 -0.24
C GLY A 257 -12.19 -13.27 0.96
N VAL A 258 -12.14 -11.99 1.36
CA VAL A 258 -12.98 -11.44 2.45
C VAL A 258 -14.47 -11.53 2.10
N ALA A 259 -14.84 -11.11 0.89
CA ALA A 259 -16.23 -11.23 0.43
C ALA A 259 -16.68 -12.69 0.30
N ALA A 260 -15.79 -13.59 -0.13
CA ALA A 260 -16.07 -15.02 -0.22
C ALA A 260 -16.38 -15.64 1.14
N TYR A 261 -15.59 -15.32 2.17
CA TYR A 261 -15.87 -15.80 3.53
C TYR A 261 -17.12 -15.16 4.13
N ALA A 262 -17.37 -13.87 3.87
CA ALA A 262 -18.60 -13.22 4.29
C ALA A 262 -19.84 -13.87 3.64
N LEU A 263 -19.77 -14.26 2.37
CA LEU A 263 -20.89 -14.84 1.61
C LEU A 263 -20.95 -16.38 1.62
N TYR A 264 -20.07 -17.04 2.37
CA TYR A 264 -19.95 -18.50 2.33
C TYR A 264 -21.25 -19.17 2.79
N GLY A 265 -21.84 -19.99 1.91
CA GLY A 265 -23.14 -20.62 2.14
C GLY A 265 -24.38 -19.76 1.80
N GLU A 266 -24.19 -18.47 1.48
CA GLU A 266 -25.27 -17.60 1.00
C GLU A 266 -25.37 -17.54 -0.54
N THR A 267 -24.31 -17.95 -1.24
CA THR A 267 -24.28 -18.12 -2.70
C THR A 267 -23.38 -19.31 -3.06
N PRO A 268 -23.73 -20.13 -4.05
CA PRO A 268 -22.96 -21.34 -4.37
C PRO A 268 -21.51 -21.05 -4.82
N GLU A 269 -21.25 -19.89 -5.42
CA GLU A 269 -19.94 -19.51 -5.95
C GLU A 269 -18.93 -19.05 -4.88
N ALA A 270 -19.38 -18.72 -3.66
CA ALA A 270 -18.48 -18.20 -2.62
C ALA A 270 -17.35 -19.17 -2.27
N ALA A 271 -17.63 -20.48 -2.29
CA ALA A 271 -16.62 -21.51 -2.08
C ALA A 271 -15.53 -21.50 -3.17
N ASP A 272 -15.90 -21.26 -4.43
CA ASP A 272 -14.96 -21.16 -5.54
C ASP A 272 -14.13 -19.89 -5.47
N TRP A 273 -14.71 -18.77 -5.02
CA TRP A 273 -13.98 -17.53 -4.79
C TRP A 273 -12.95 -17.65 -3.67
N ALA A 274 -13.29 -18.35 -2.58
CA ALA A 274 -12.33 -18.64 -1.51
C ALA A 274 -11.17 -19.52 -2.00
N ARG A 275 -11.46 -20.57 -2.80
CA ARG A 275 -10.42 -21.39 -3.46
C ARG A 275 -9.53 -20.57 -4.38
N LEU A 276 -10.14 -19.70 -5.18
CA LEU A 276 -9.41 -18.82 -6.10
C LEU A 276 -8.46 -17.90 -5.34
N ALA A 277 -8.97 -17.21 -4.31
CA ALA A 277 -8.15 -16.30 -3.51
C ALA A 277 -6.99 -17.04 -2.84
N ARG A 278 -7.24 -18.24 -2.29
CA ARG A 278 -6.18 -19.06 -1.69
C ARG A 278 -5.14 -19.55 -2.67
N ALA A 279 -5.54 -19.93 -3.88
CA ALA A 279 -4.61 -20.31 -4.93
C ALA A 279 -3.72 -19.14 -5.36
N PHE A 280 -4.29 -17.93 -5.51
CA PHE A 280 -3.51 -16.73 -5.77
C PHE A 280 -2.52 -16.44 -4.64
N TYR A 281 -2.96 -16.55 -3.39
CA TYR A 281 -2.08 -16.30 -2.24
C TYR A 281 -0.95 -17.33 -2.10
N ASP A 282 -1.09 -18.53 -2.65
CA ASP A 282 0.05 -19.45 -2.78
C ASP A 282 1.18 -18.82 -3.61
N ARG A 283 0.83 -18.15 -4.70
CA ARG A 283 1.79 -17.47 -5.58
C ARG A 283 2.26 -16.14 -5.02
N VAL A 284 1.35 -15.30 -4.52
CA VAL A 284 1.67 -13.99 -3.91
C VAL A 284 2.70 -14.16 -2.79
N LEU A 285 2.50 -15.14 -1.90
CA LEU A 285 3.40 -15.40 -0.80
C LEU A 285 4.74 -15.98 -1.25
N ALA A 286 4.75 -16.81 -2.29
CA ALA A 286 5.98 -17.34 -2.85
C ALA A 286 6.84 -16.26 -3.54
N THR A 287 6.20 -15.27 -4.17
CA THR A 287 6.87 -14.13 -4.82
C THR A 287 7.08 -12.95 -3.89
N TYR A 288 6.71 -13.06 -2.62
CA TYR A 288 6.96 -11.99 -1.65
C TYR A 288 8.43 -12.01 -1.20
N SER A 289 8.86 -10.87 -0.67
CA SER A 289 10.20 -10.65 -0.12
C SER A 289 10.67 -11.79 0.78
N GLN A 290 11.95 -12.15 0.67
CA GLN A 290 12.59 -13.17 1.50
C GLN A 290 13.36 -12.59 2.70
N ASP A 291 13.74 -11.31 2.65
CA ASP A 291 14.53 -10.63 3.68
C ASP A 291 13.82 -9.41 4.30
N GLY A 292 12.57 -9.18 3.92
CA GLY A 292 11.70 -8.13 4.47
C GLY A 292 11.74 -6.81 3.68
N TYR A 293 12.69 -6.62 2.76
CA TYR A 293 12.71 -5.44 1.88
C TYR A 293 11.54 -5.47 0.89
N TYR A 294 10.87 -4.34 0.70
CA TYR A 294 9.75 -4.25 -0.23
C TYR A 294 10.12 -3.44 -1.48
N TYR A 295 10.13 -4.14 -2.61
CA TYR A 295 10.77 -3.69 -3.85
C TYR A 295 10.14 -2.46 -4.49
N GLU A 296 8.84 -2.26 -4.30
CA GLU A 296 8.10 -1.10 -4.80
C GLU A 296 8.35 0.20 -4.00
N GLY A 297 9.15 0.13 -2.93
CA GLY A 297 9.46 1.27 -2.07
C GLY A 297 8.49 1.45 -0.91
N PHE A 298 8.78 2.43 -0.04
CA PHE A 298 8.11 2.55 1.25
C PHE A 298 6.65 3.04 1.15
N GLU A 299 6.32 3.90 0.18
CA GLU A 299 4.93 4.29 -0.06
C GLU A 299 4.07 3.06 -0.38
N TYR A 300 4.57 2.21 -1.29
CA TYR A 300 3.84 1.02 -1.67
C TYR A 300 3.84 -0.01 -0.56
N TRP A 301 4.87 -0.09 0.30
CA TRP A 301 4.78 -0.91 1.51
C TRP A 301 3.62 -0.46 2.42
N ILE A 302 3.45 0.85 2.65
CA ILE A 302 2.32 1.40 3.40
C ILE A 302 1.00 1.04 2.73
N PHE A 303 0.92 1.15 1.41
CA PHE A 303 -0.31 0.96 0.65
C PHE A 303 -0.72 -0.53 0.50
N ALA A 304 0.24 -1.41 0.26
CA ALA A 304 0.05 -2.77 -0.22
C ALA A 304 0.12 -3.83 0.89
N THR A 305 1.08 -3.70 1.81
CA THR A 305 1.31 -4.70 2.87
C THR A 305 0.10 -4.95 3.79
N PRO A 306 -0.75 -3.95 4.14
CA PRO A 306 -1.97 -4.23 4.91
C PRO A 306 -2.84 -5.33 4.31
N TRP A 307 -2.93 -5.41 2.99
CA TRP A 307 -3.77 -6.38 2.28
C TRP A 307 -3.26 -7.81 2.40
N LEU A 308 -1.93 -8.00 2.47
CA LEU A 308 -1.36 -9.29 2.81
C LEU A 308 -1.81 -9.69 4.22
N VAL A 309 -1.60 -8.82 5.22
CA VAL A 309 -1.98 -9.08 6.61
C VAL A 309 -3.47 -9.36 6.76
N HIS A 310 -4.34 -8.57 6.11
CA HIS A 310 -5.79 -8.79 6.09
C HIS A 310 -6.15 -10.16 5.54
N TYR A 311 -5.61 -10.56 4.39
CA TYR A 311 -5.92 -11.87 3.85
C TYR A 311 -5.43 -13.00 4.76
N LEU A 312 -4.20 -12.91 5.29
CA LEU A 312 -3.66 -13.95 6.17
C LEU A 312 -4.47 -14.08 7.46
N ASP A 313 -4.94 -12.97 8.03
CA ASP A 313 -5.83 -12.97 9.19
C ASP A 313 -7.19 -13.61 8.86
N ALA A 314 -7.81 -13.22 7.74
CA ALA A 314 -9.08 -13.80 7.30
C ALA A 314 -8.94 -15.31 7.02
N GLN A 315 -7.89 -15.73 6.34
CA GLN A 315 -7.59 -17.13 6.02
C GLN A 315 -7.35 -17.95 7.30
N SER A 316 -6.55 -17.42 8.22
CA SER A 316 -6.27 -18.07 9.50
C SER A 316 -7.53 -18.20 10.36
N HIS A 317 -8.40 -17.20 10.39
CA HIS A 317 -9.62 -17.23 11.20
C HIS A 317 -10.70 -18.11 10.56
N ALA A 318 -11.08 -17.79 9.32
CA ALA A 318 -12.22 -18.35 8.62
C ALA A 318 -11.98 -19.79 8.15
N ALA A 319 -10.79 -20.10 7.61
CA ALA A 319 -10.43 -21.43 7.11
C ALA A 319 -9.54 -22.21 8.10
N GLY A 320 -8.98 -21.57 9.13
CA GLY A 320 -8.10 -22.24 10.09
C GLY A 320 -6.78 -22.69 9.45
N GLU A 321 -6.24 -21.92 8.50
CA GLU A 321 -4.93 -22.14 7.91
C GLU A 321 -4.02 -20.94 8.17
N ASP A 322 -2.96 -21.17 8.93
CA ASP A 322 -1.95 -20.15 9.21
C ASP A 322 -0.93 -20.07 8.07
N LEU A 323 -0.77 -18.88 7.49
CA LEU A 323 0.12 -18.62 6.36
C LEU A 323 1.23 -17.60 6.68
N TYR A 324 1.46 -17.28 7.96
CA TYR A 324 2.42 -16.25 8.35
C TYR A 324 3.88 -16.71 8.31
N ASP A 325 4.15 -18.02 8.34
CA ASP A 325 5.51 -18.53 8.49
C ASP A 325 6.36 -18.39 7.22
N LEU A 326 6.77 -17.15 6.93
CA LEU A 326 7.67 -16.79 5.83
C LEU A 326 8.79 -15.89 6.35
N PRO A 327 10.03 -16.07 5.85
CA PRO A 327 11.18 -15.25 6.24
C PRO A 327 10.93 -13.75 6.10
N GLY A 328 10.35 -13.29 4.98
CA GLY A 328 10.10 -11.87 4.76
C GLY A 328 9.19 -11.22 5.80
N PHE A 329 8.18 -11.93 6.31
CA PHE A 329 7.32 -11.39 7.39
C PHE A 329 8.04 -11.32 8.73
N ARG A 330 8.99 -12.23 8.99
CA ARG A 330 9.79 -12.21 10.22
C ARG A 330 10.79 -11.06 10.25
N GLU A 331 11.30 -10.65 9.09
CA GLU A 331 12.34 -9.64 8.93
C GLU A 331 11.80 -8.25 8.54
N MET A 332 10.51 -8.15 8.20
CA MET A 332 9.88 -6.90 7.71
C MET A 332 10.08 -5.70 8.64
N HIS A 333 10.15 -5.90 9.96
CA HIS A 333 10.41 -4.81 10.91
C HIS A 333 11.76 -4.14 10.67
N LYS A 334 12.76 -4.87 10.16
CA LYS A 334 14.06 -4.31 9.80
C LYS A 334 13.93 -3.35 8.64
N TYR A 335 13.15 -3.68 7.60
CA TYR A 335 12.93 -2.75 6.49
C TYR A 335 12.28 -1.47 7.00
N VAL A 336 11.25 -1.59 7.82
CA VAL A 336 10.56 -0.42 8.40
C VAL A 336 11.49 0.44 9.26
N ALA A 337 12.30 -0.18 10.12
CA ALA A 337 13.24 0.53 10.97
C ALA A 337 14.33 1.25 10.16
N HIS A 338 14.94 0.55 9.20
CA HIS A 338 16.12 1.04 8.49
C HIS A 338 15.79 2.01 7.35
N ALA A 339 14.63 1.87 6.70
CA ALA A 339 14.14 2.83 5.69
C ALA A 339 13.71 4.16 6.31
N MET A 340 13.26 4.16 7.58
CA MET A 340 12.85 5.38 8.28
C MET A 340 14.06 6.27 8.57
N LEU A 341 13.98 7.56 8.23
CA LEU A 341 15.05 8.51 8.58
C LEU A 341 15.17 8.72 10.09
N PRO A 342 16.35 9.15 10.59
CA PRO A 342 16.54 9.49 12.00
C PRO A 342 15.53 10.49 12.57
N SER A 343 15.04 11.43 11.76
CA SER A 343 14.03 12.41 12.18
C SER A 343 12.65 11.81 12.46
N GLY A 344 12.38 10.60 11.93
CA GLY A 344 11.06 9.96 11.97
C GLY A 344 9.99 10.68 11.15
N GLN A 345 10.37 11.63 10.30
CA GLN A 345 9.44 12.43 9.50
C GLN A 345 9.34 11.98 8.04
N TYR A 346 10.26 11.14 7.56
CA TYR A 346 10.28 10.66 6.18
C TYR A 346 11.19 9.44 6.04
N VAL A 347 11.44 8.98 4.82
CA VAL A 347 12.16 7.73 4.52
C VAL A 347 13.27 7.91 3.49
N PHE A 348 14.27 7.04 3.51
CA PHE A 348 15.16 6.84 2.34
C PHE A 348 14.30 6.44 1.13
N ASP A 349 14.11 7.37 0.21
CA ASP A 349 13.02 7.36 -0.76
C ASP A 349 13.39 6.71 -2.10
N PHE A 350 13.90 5.48 -2.03
CA PHE A 350 14.11 4.63 -3.21
C PHE A 350 12.81 4.13 -3.82
N GLY A 351 12.75 4.06 -5.15
CA GLY A 351 11.56 3.67 -5.90
C GLY A 351 10.47 4.73 -5.88
N ASP A 352 9.23 4.33 -6.18
CA ASP A 352 8.10 5.25 -6.15
C ASP A 352 7.74 5.65 -4.69
N VAL A 353 8.05 6.89 -4.34
CA VAL A 353 7.77 7.46 -3.01
C VAL A 353 7.24 8.89 -3.12
N PHE A 354 5.92 9.01 -3.12
CA PHE A 354 5.15 10.26 -3.09
C PHE A 354 5.64 11.27 -4.15
N GLU A 355 5.50 12.58 -3.91
CA GLU A 355 6.05 13.65 -4.77
C GLU A 355 7.54 13.96 -4.47
N GLY A 356 8.30 13.01 -3.92
CA GLY A 356 9.73 13.13 -3.60
C GLY A 356 10.12 14.46 -2.97
N ALA A 357 10.87 15.29 -3.71
CA ALA A 357 11.40 16.57 -3.22
C ALA A 357 10.32 17.55 -2.73
N LEU A 358 9.12 17.53 -3.33
CA LEU A 358 8.00 18.35 -2.87
C LEU A 358 7.53 17.88 -1.49
N THR A 359 7.26 16.58 -1.35
CA THR A 359 6.83 15.99 -0.07
C THR A 359 7.87 16.22 1.03
N ARG A 360 9.16 16.03 0.73
CA ARG A 360 10.28 16.32 1.66
C ARG A 360 10.27 17.77 2.14
N ALA A 361 9.87 18.70 1.28
CA ALA A 361 9.76 20.12 1.61
C ALA A 361 8.44 20.50 2.30
N GLY A 362 7.56 19.53 2.60
CA GLY A 362 6.22 19.79 3.13
C GLY A 362 5.31 20.50 2.13
N LYS A 363 5.54 20.31 0.83
CA LYS A 363 4.80 20.89 -0.29
C LYS A 363 4.23 19.80 -1.19
N GLY A 364 3.33 20.18 -2.10
CA GLY A 364 2.67 19.24 -3.01
C GLY A 364 1.26 18.90 -2.57
N GLU A 365 0.55 18.20 -3.43
CA GLU A 365 -0.85 17.82 -3.23
C GLU A 365 -1.01 16.67 -2.24
N GLU A 366 0.02 15.84 -2.06
CA GLU A 366 -0.02 14.62 -1.27
C GLU A 366 0.34 14.82 0.20
N VAL A 367 0.89 15.96 0.60
CA VAL A 367 1.35 16.21 1.99
C VAL A 367 0.25 15.99 3.02
N LYS A 368 -0.98 16.39 2.72
CA LYS A 368 -2.12 16.17 3.65
C LYS A 368 -2.42 14.69 3.86
N ARG A 369 -2.13 13.86 2.86
CA ARG A 369 -2.32 12.41 2.88
C ARG A 369 -1.14 11.71 3.54
N THR A 370 0.09 12.13 3.24
CA THR A 370 1.31 11.49 3.77
C THR A 370 1.62 11.94 5.18
N HIS A 371 1.25 13.17 5.56
CA HIS A 371 1.47 13.76 6.87
C HIS A 371 0.17 14.32 7.47
N PRO A 372 -0.88 13.50 7.65
CA PRO A 372 -2.13 13.97 8.24
C PRO A 372 -1.88 14.52 9.65
N GLY A 373 -2.27 15.78 9.87
CA GLY A 373 -2.00 16.48 11.12
C GLY A 373 -0.51 16.78 11.39
N GLY A 374 0.34 16.71 10.37
CA GLY A 374 1.78 16.92 10.49
C GLY A 374 2.58 15.67 10.91
N HIS A 375 1.95 14.50 10.92
CA HIS A 375 2.57 13.25 11.34
C HIS A 375 2.65 12.27 10.19
N PHE A 376 3.84 11.72 9.95
CA PHE A 376 4.04 10.80 8.83
C PHE A 376 3.18 9.54 8.97
N HIS A 377 2.54 9.14 7.89
CA HIS A 377 1.71 7.96 7.79
C HIS A 377 2.60 6.76 7.47
N THR A 378 2.73 5.84 8.42
CA THR A 378 3.68 4.73 8.32
C THR A 378 3.07 3.35 8.46
N ASN A 379 1.82 3.19 8.88
CA ASN A 379 1.22 1.86 9.08
C ASN A 379 2.07 0.96 10.03
N TYR A 380 2.73 1.56 11.02
CA TYR A 380 3.53 0.83 12.00
C TYR A 380 2.73 -0.24 12.77
N ASN A 381 1.40 -0.11 12.85
CA ASN A 381 0.57 -1.09 13.54
C ASN A 381 0.61 -2.48 12.90
N LEU A 382 0.98 -2.60 11.62
CA LEU A 382 1.27 -3.90 10.99
C LEU A 382 2.35 -4.67 11.76
N LEU A 383 3.36 -3.95 12.29
CA LEU A 383 4.42 -4.57 13.07
C LEU A 383 3.93 -5.08 14.44
N TYR A 384 2.84 -4.54 14.99
CA TYR A 384 2.21 -5.15 16.16
C TYR A 384 1.68 -6.54 15.84
N ARG A 385 1.09 -6.74 14.64
CA ARG A 385 0.63 -8.08 14.23
C ARG A 385 1.80 -9.03 14.08
N LEU A 386 2.87 -8.61 13.40
CA LEU A 386 4.06 -9.45 13.23
C LEU A 386 4.74 -9.77 14.57
N ALA A 387 4.82 -8.78 15.47
CA ALA A 387 5.31 -8.98 16.82
C ALA A 387 4.49 -10.00 17.61
N GLN A 388 3.16 -9.91 17.56
CA GLN A 388 2.26 -10.88 18.20
C GLN A 388 2.42 -12.28 17.61
N ARG A 389 2.54 -12.39 16.27
CA ARG A 389 2.64 -13.68 15.58
C ARG A 389 3.96 -14.40 15.83
N PHE A 390 5.05 -13.66 15.81
CA PHE A 390 6.39 -14.23 15.96
C PHE A 390 6.97 -14.06 17.36
N GLN A 391 6.21 -13.47 18.29
CA GLN A 391 6.68 -13.09 19.62
C GLN A 391 7.97 -12.23 19.54
N SER A 392 8.00 -11.32 18.56
CA SER A 392 9.18 -10.50 18.25
C SER A 392 9.16 -9.17 19.03
N GLY A 393 10.05 -9.08 20.02
CA GLY A 393 10.29 -7.84 20.75
C GLY A 393 10.87 -6.74 19.87
N GLU A 394 11.66 -7.08 18.85
CA GLU A 394 12.21 -6.09 17.90
C GLU A 394 11.11 -5.44 17.08
N ALA A 395 10.19 -6.24 16.52
CA ALA A 395 9.05 -5.71 15.76
C ALA A 395 8.14 -4.83 16.63
N GLN A 396 7.87 -5.25 17.88
CA GLN A 396 7.13 -4.43 18.84
C GLN A 396 7.86 -3.11 19.13
N GLY A 397 9.18 -3.17 19.33
CA GLY A 397 10.02 -2.00 19.60
C GLY A 397 10.07 -1.00 18.45
N VAL A 398 10.10 -1.47 17.19
CA VAL A 398 10.01 -0.59 16.02
C VAL A 398 8.64 0.09 15.96
N ALA A 399 7.55 -0.65 16.21
CA ALA A 399 6.21 -0.08 16.26
C ALA A 399 6.07 1.00 17.33
N ASP A 400 6.57 0.73 18.54
CA ASP A 400 6.53 1.67 19.66
C ASP A 400 7.39 2.92 19.38
N TRP A 401 8.57 2.76 18.80
CA TRP A 401 9.41 3.88 18.37
C TRP A 401 8.72 4.80 17.35
N LEU A 402 8.06 4.23 16.34
CA LEU A 402 7.30 4.98 15.35
C LEU A 402 6.07 5.68 15.96
N LYS A 403 5.40 5.00 16.89
CA LYS A 403 4.31 5.58 17.68
C LYS A 403 4.77 6.77 18.53
N ASP A 404 5.96 6.74 19.11
CA ASP A 404 6.52 7.84 19.90
C ASP A 404 6.81 9.11 19.07
N PHE A 405 6.96 8.97 17.74
CA PHE A 405 6.96 10.10 16.81
C PHE A 405 5.55 10.66 16.52
N ASN A 406 4.51 10.10 17.13
CA ASN A 406 3.10 10.34 16.83
C ASN A 406 2.72 10.03 15.38
N GLN A 407 3.46 9.12 14.72
CA GLN A 407 3.09 8.66 13.39
C GLN A 407 1.71 8.02 13.38
N VAL A 408 1.12 7.87 12.19
CA VAL A 408 -0.25 7.40 12.04
C VAL A 408 -0.36 6.16 11.17
N ASN A 409 -1.51 5.49 11.27
CA ASN A 409 -1.88 4.34 10.46
C ASN A 409 -3.14 4.68 9.63
N ALA A 410 -3.37 3.94 8.54
CA ALA A 410 -4.56 4.07 7.70
C ALA A 410 -5.80 3.52 8.43
N GLU A 411 -5.58 2.47 9.21
CA GLU A 411 -6.56 1.68 9.94
C GLU A 411 -6.09 1.48 11.39
N ASP A 412 -6.06 2.57 12.17
CA ASP A 412 -5.61 2.55 13.58
C ASP A 412 -6.38 1.52 14.44
N PHE A 413 -7.64 1.21 14.07
CA PHE A 413 -8.52 0.29 14.80
C PHE A 413 -7.97 -1.14 14.88
N TRP A 414 -7.16 -1.58 13.90
CA TRP A 414 -6.54 -2.90 13.92
C TRP A 414 -5.56 -3.09 15.08
N SER A 415 -5.04 -2.00 15.64
CA SER A 415 -4.17 -2.07 16.83
C SER A 415 -4.89 -2.68 18.04
N LEU A 416 -6.22 -2.63 18.10
CA LEU A 416 -6.99 -3.31 19.15
C LEU A 416 -6.88 -4.85 19.05
N VAL A 417 -6.70 -5.38 17.84
CA VAL A 417 -6.58 -6.80 17.56
C VAL A 417 -5.11 -7.25 17.61
N TRP A 418 -4.23 -6.43 17.02
CA TRP A 418 -2.85 -6.80 16.72
C TRP A 418 -1.85 -6.53 17.84
N TYR A 419 -2.10 -5.54 18.71
CA TYR A 419 -1.21 -5.28 19.83
C TYR A 419 -1.26 -6.42 20.85
N ASP A 420 -0.10 -6.78 21.40
CA ASP A 420 0.02 -7.79 22.44
C ASP A 420 0.88 -7.25 23.58
N PRO A 421 0.29 -6.84 24.71
CA PRO A 421 1.02 -6.25 25.83
C PRO A 421 1.99 -7.24 26.51
N HIS A 422 1.95 -8.53 26.16
CA HIS A 422 2.86 -9.53 26.70
C HIS A 422 4.18 -9.63 25.91
N VAL A 423 4.23 -9.11 24.67
CA VAL A 423 5.47 -9.02 23.91
C VAL A 423 6.26 -7.82 24.43
N LYS A 424 7.39 -8.10 25.10
CA LYS A 424 8.25 -7.04 25.64
C LYS A 424 9.01 -6.37 24.47
N PRO A 425 8.83 -5.07 24.24
CA PRO A 425 9.53 -4.38 23.16
C PRO A 425 11.03 -4.32 23.44
N ILE A 426 11.84 -4.54 22.40
CA ILE A 426 13.27 -4.25 22.38
C ILE A 426 13.42 -2.81 21.87
N PRO A 427 13.85 -1.85 22.72
CA PRO A 427 14.02 -0.46 22.30
C PRO A 427 14.87 -0.33 21.05
N ILE A 428 14.54 0.61 20.19
CA ILE A 428 15.22 0.80 18.90
C ILE A 428 16.72 1.03 19.10
N GLU A 429 17.12 1.70 20.18
CA GLU A 429 18.52 2.00 20.52
C GLU A 429 19.36 0.75 20.81
N ARG A 430 18.71 -0.41 21.02
CA ARG A 430 19.37 -1.71 21.22
C ARG A 430 19.39 -2.56 19.95
N GLN A 431 18.80 -2.09 18.85
CA GLN A 431 18.80 -2.78 17.57
C GLN A 431 19.97 -2.29 16.69
N GLU A 432 20.38 -3.12 15.73
CA GLU A 432 21.53 -2.84 14.86
C GLU A 432 21.37 -1.51 14.12
N THR A 433 22.44 -0.73 13.99
CA THR A 433 22.39 0.55 13.27
C THR A 433 22.67 0.42 11.78
N SER A 434 22.90 -0.80 11.30
CA SER A 434 23.05 -1.08 9.87
C SER A 434 22.37 -2.38 9.51
N HIS A 435 21.83 -2.46 8.31
CA HIS A 435 21.25 -3.69 7.80
C HIS A 435 21.45 -3.81 6.30
N TYR A 436 21.67 -5.05 5.86
CA TYR A 436 21.92 -5.37 4.46
C TYR A 436 20.86 -6.36 3.93
N PHE A 437 19.94 -5.85 3.11
CA PHE A 437 18.96 -6.65 2.38
C PHE A 437 19.62 -7.22 1.13
N ARG A 438 20.09 -8.47 1.24
CA ARG A 438 20.87 -9.13 0.19
C ARG A 438 20.07 -9.44 -1.05
N ASP A 439 18.77 -9.64 -0.91
CA ASP A 439 17.96 -10.02 -2.05
C ASP A 439 17.83 -8.89 -3.07
N HIS A 440 17.66 -7.65 -2.59
CA HIS A 440 17.55 -6.45 -3.43
C HIS A 440 18.82 -5.61 -3.46
N GLU A 441 19.90 -6.10 -2.82
CA GLU A 441 21.19 -5.42 -2.70
C GLU A 441 21.03 -3.99 -2.16
N VAL A 442 20.29 -3.84 -1.04
CA VAL A 442 20.05 -2.55 -0.38
C VAL A 442 20.68 -2.52 1.00
N PHE A 443 21.57 -1.56 1.21
CA PHE A 443 22.26 -1.36 2.47
C PHE A 443 21.83 -0.05 3.13
N TYR A 444 21.54 -0.13 4.43
CA TYR A 444 21.25 1.01 5.27
C TYR A 444 22.26 1.09 6.41
N TRP A 445 22.70 2.29 6.72
CA TRP A 445 23.57 2.56 7.86
C TRP A 445 23.18 3.87 8.55
N ARG A 446 23.31 3.91 9.88
CA ARG A 446 23.23 5.12 10.68
C ARG A 446 24.27 5.08 11.81
N SER A 447 24.71 6.27 12.22
CA SER A 447 25.63 6.45 13.35
C SER A 447 24.99 6.12 14.71
N SER A 448 23.68 6.32 14.84
CA SER A 448 22.87 5.96 16.01
C SER A 448 21.38 6.04 15.65
N TRP A 449 20.49 5.79 16.62
CA TRP A 449 19.04 5.96 16.48
C TRP A 449 18.53 7.34 16.92
N THR A 450 19.41 8.27 17.28
CA THR A 450 19.02 9.63 17.68
C THR A 450 18.61 10.48 16.47
N LYS A 451 17.79 11.51 16.69
CA LYS A 451 17.22 12.35 15.62
C LYS A 451 18.25 13.14 14.79
N ASP A 452 19.44 13.33 15.34
CA ASP A 452 20.57 14.05 14.75
C ASP A 452 21.61 13.12 14.09
N ALA A 453 21.37 11.80 14.09
CA ALA A 453 22.27 10.83 13.49
C ALA A 453 22.54 11.14 12.02
N THR A 454 23.80 10.98 11.61
CA THR A 454 24.15 10.79 10.20
C THR A 454 23.71 9.40 9.79
N ALA A 455 23.08 9.30 8.63
CA ALA A 455 22.60 8.07 8.04
C ALA A 455 22.79 8.08 6.52
N PHE A 456 22.91 6.89 5.95
CA PHE A 456 23.17 6.68 4.53
C PHE A 456 22.48 5.40 4.08
N ALA A 457 22.02 5.39 2.83
CA ALA A 457 21.51 4.21 2.19
C ALA A 457 22.06 4.09 0.77
N PHE A 458 22.25 2.85 0.32
CA PHE A 458 22.78 2.50 -0.99
C PHE A 458 22.00 1.33 -1.59
N LYS A 459 21.73 1.38 -2.89
CA LYS A 459 20.97 0.36 -3.61
C LYS A 459 21.68 -0.04 -4.89
N CYS A 460 21.88 -1.35 -5.11
CA CYS A 460 22.54 -1.87 -6.30
C CYS A 460 22.14 -3.31 -6.61
N GLY A 461 20.85 -3.54 -6.85
CA GLY A 461 20.30 -4.87 -7.10
C GLY A 461 19.28 -4.96 -8.23
N PRO A 462 18.79 -6.18 -8.51
CA PRO A 462 17.69 -6.41 -9.44
C PRO A 462 16.36 -5.85 -8.90
N PRO A 463 15.42 -5.47 -9.79
CA PRO A 463 14.21 -4.74 -9.41
C PRO A 463 13.23 -5.51 -8.50
N GLU A 464 13.07 -6.82 -8.67
CA GLU A 464 12.26 -7.70 -7.78
C GLU A 464 13.13 -8.67 -6.95
N GLY A 465 14.44 -8.40 -6.81
CA GLY A 465 15.34 -9.20 -5.99
C GLY A 465 15.91 -10.47 -6.66
N HIS A 466 17.00 -10.99 -6.11
CA HIS A 466 17.71 -12.17 -6.63
C HIS A 466 16.87 -13.45 -6.57
N HIS A 467 16.02 -13.62 -5.55
CA HIS A 467 15.18 -14.81 -5.42
C HIS A 467 14.23 -14.97 -6.61
N THR A 468 13.79 -13.87 -7.23
CA THR A 468 12.94 -13.86 -8.43
C THR A 468 13.53 -14.68 -9.57
N ALA A 469 14.84 -14.59 -9.81
CA ALA A 469 15.52 -15.35 -10.85
C ALA A 469 15.37 -16.88 -10.66
N SER A 470 15.34 -17.34 -9.40
CA SER A 470 15.16 -18.75 -9.07
C SER A 470 13.71 -19.24 -9.24
N LEU A 471 12.73 -18.34 -9.08
CA LEU A 471 11.30 -18.66 -9.11
C LEU A 471 10.69 -18.58 -10.51
N LEU A 472 11.18 -17.70 -11.38
CA LEU A 472 10.66 -17.54 -12.74
C LEU A 472 10.57 -18.85 -13.55
N PRO A 473 11.56 -19.77 -13.52
CA PRO A 473 11.44 -21.07 -14.18
C PRO A 473 10.40 -22.00 -13.55
N GLN A 474 10.11 -21.82 -12.25
CA GLN A 474 9.18 -22.66 -11.48
C GLN A 474 7.72 -22.19 -11.64
N PHE A 475 7.51 -20.89 -11.89
CA PHE A 475 6.19 -20.27 -12.06
C PHE A 475 6.00 -19.74 -13.50
N PRO A 476 5.75 -20.62 -14.49
CA PRO A 476 5.52 -20.21 -15.88
C PRO A 476 4.24 -19.38 -16.07
N ASP A 477 3.37 -19.33 -15.06
CA ASP A 477 2.17 -18.51 -14.95
C ASP A 477 2.43 -17.11 -14.34
N TRP A 478 3.66 -16.83 -13.91
CA TRP A 478 4.06 -15.52 -13.40
C TRP A 478 4.59 -14.63 -14.53
N ARG A 479 4.12 -13.38 -14.57
CA ARG A 479 4.75 -12.28 -15.31
C ARG A 479 5.28 -11.26 -14.32
N LEU A 480 6.47 -10.74 -14.58
CA LEU A 480 7.04 -9.63 -13.80
C LEU A 480 6.26 -8.34 -14.03
N SER A 481 6.35 -7.44 -13.07
CA SER A 481 5.79 -6.10 -13.18
C SER A 481 6.55 -5.17 -12.24
N ASP A 482 7.58 -4.54 -12.80
CA ASP A 482 8.62 -3.84 -12.05
C ASP A 482 8.38 -2.32 -12.03
N GLY A 483 7.15 -1.86 -12.31
CA GLY A 483 6.84 -0.45 -12.58
C GLY A 483 7.21 0.53 -11.46
N HIS A 484 7.15 0.08 -10.20
CA HIS A 484 7.50 0.90 -9.04
C HIS A 484 8.97 0.80 -8.63
N ALA A 485 9.73 -0.13 -9.25
CA ALA A 485 11.18 -0.16 -9.14
C ALA A 485 11.79 0.80 -10.16
N HIS A 486 12.80 1.55 -9.73
CA HIS A 486 13.46 2.54 -10.59
C HIS A 486 14.77 2.00 -11.17
N PRO A 487 15.25 2.52 -12.31
CA PRO A 487 16.59 2.28 -12.85
C PRO A 487 17.67 2.98 -12.00
N ASP A 488 17.74 2.61 -10.73
CA ASP A 488 18.48 3.28 -9.67
C ASP A 488 19.62 2.42 -9.10
N ALA A 489 20.09 1.41 -9.82
CA ALA A 489 21.23 0.64 -9.37
C ALA A 489 22.46 1.55 -9.21
N ASN A 490 23.26 1.29 -8.17
CA ASN A 490 24.40 2.11 -7.76
C ASN A 490 24.01 3.53 -7.29
N SER A 491 22.77 3.71 -6.82
CA SER A 491 22.30 4.98 -6.25
C SER A 491 22.49 5.05 -4.74
N PHE A 492 22.48 6.28 -4.22
CA PHE A 492 22.63 6.52 -2.80
C PHE A 492 21.86 7.73 -2.29
N ILE A 493 21.56 7.71 -0.99
CA ILE A 493 20.87 8.79 -0.27
C ILE A 493 21.63 9.07 1.03
N ILE A 494 21.97 10.34 1.29
CA ILE A 494 22.66 10.77 2.51
C ILE A 494 21.75 11.68 3.32
N PHE A 495 21.63 11.37 4.61
CA PHE A 495 20.99 12.22 5.61
C PHE A 495 22.00 12.61 6.69
N ALA A 496 22.14 13.89 6.98
CA ALA A 496 23.00 14.36 8.06
C ALA A 496 22.51 15.70 8.60
N ARG A 497 22.80 15.96 9.89
CA ARG A 497 22.43 17.23 10.55
C ARG A 497 20.93 17.56 10.40
N GLY A 498 20.09 16.53 10.48
CA GLY A 498 18.63 16.67 10.41
C GLY A 498 18.07 16.94 9.02
N ARG A 499 18.84 16.76 7.93
CA ARG A 499 18.42 17.08 6.56
C ARG A 499 18.92 16.06 5.55
N TYR A 500 18.20 15.93 4.44
CA TYR A 500 18.73 15.31 3.23
C TYR A 500 19.89 16.14 2.70
N LEU A 501 21.02 15.49 2.42
CA LEU A 501 22.10 16.04 1.63
C LEU A 501 21.97 15.62 0.16
N THR A 502 21.58 14.36 -0.05
CA THR A 502 21.13 13.84 -1.34
C THR A 502 19.81 13.11 -1.09
N GLY A 503 18.83 13.31 -1.96
CA GLY A 503 17.55 12.58 -1.93
C GLY A 503 17.20 12.13 -3.35
N ASP A 504 16.08 11.44 -3.49
CA ASP A 504 15.62 10.96 -4.80
C ASP A 504 14.54 11.88 -5.41
N SER A 505 14.11 11.63 -6.64
CA SER A 505 13.04 12.37 -7.30
C SER A 505 11.65 12.03 -6.77
N GLY A 506 11.47 10.81 -6.22
CA GLY A 506 10.17 10.26 -5.84
C GLY A 506 9.41 9.71 -7.04
N TYR A 507 8.07 9.75 -7.01
CA TYR A 507 7.23 9.23 -8.09
C TYR A 507 7.38 10.04 -9.38
N GLU A 508 7.84 9.39 -10.45
CA GLU A 508 8.10 10.05 -11.76
C GLU A 508 7.19 9.55 -12.88
N GLY A 509 6.50 8.42 -12.67
CA GLY A 509 5.65 7.76 -13.67
C GLY A 509 6.43 7.15 -14.84
N VAL A 510 7.51 7.77 -15.31
CA VAL A 510 8.48 7.20 -16.25
C VAL A 510 9.88 7.45 -15.68
N PRO A 511 10.37 6.54 -14.83
CA PRO A 511 11.64 6.76 -14.13
C PRO A 511 12.83 6.58 -15.09
N VAL A 512 13.85 7.42 -14.93
CA VAL A 512 15.14 7.35 -15.64
C VAL A 512 16.29 7.57 -14.68
N THR A 513 17.47 7.05 -15.01
CA THR A 513 18.66 7.08 -14.16
C THR A 513 19.08 8.50 -13.76
N GLU A 514 18.80 9.49 -14.62
CA GLU A 514 19.05 10.92 -14.37
C GLU A 514 18.30 11.49 -13.15
N HIS A 515 17.26 10.80 -12.69
CA HIS A 515 16.49 11.18 -11.51
C HIS A 515 17.18 10.82 -10.19
N HIS A 516 18.18 9.92 -10.24
CA HIS A 516 18.81 9.32 -9.07
C HIS A 516 20.25 9.80 -8.90
N ASN A 517 20.79 9.65 -7.69
CA ASN A 517 22.21 9.87 -7.41
C ASN A 517 23.06 8.69 -7.92
N SER A 518 23.07 8.47 -9.23
CA SER A 518 23.76 7.37 -9.92
C SER A 518 24.58 7.90 -11.11
N LEU A 519 24.96 7.02 -12.04
CA LEU A 519 25.85 7.30 -13.17
C LEU A 519 25.17 7.02 -14.51
N LEU A 520 25.48 7.87 -15.50
CA LEU A 520 25.17 7.63 -16.91
C LEU A 520 26.44 7.21 -17.65
N ILE A 521 26.28 6.37 -18.68
CA ILE A 521 27.37 6.00 -19.60
C ILE A 521 27.09 6.64 -20.95
N ASN A 522 27.89 7.64 -21.32
CA ASN A 522 27.70 8.43 -22.56
C ASN A 522 26.29 9.04 -22.67
N GLY A 523 25.74 9.54 -21.55
CA GLY A 523 24.39 10.11 -21.50
C GLY A 523 23.25 9.09 -21.60
N LYS A 524 23.53 7.80 -21.38
CA LYS A 524 22.52 6.74 -21.33
C LYS A 524 22.48 6.13 -19.93
N GLY A 525 21.29 5.95 -19.37
CA GLY A 525 21.09 5.24 -18.12
C GLY A 525 20.79 3.76 -18.34
N GLN A 526 20.09 3.17 -17.37
CA GLN A 526 19.99 1.73 -17.19
C GLN A 526 18.84 1.11 -18.00
N ALA A 527 18.96 -0.19 -18.24
CA ALA A 527 17.93 -1.03 -18.85
C ALA A 527 17.31 -0.43 -20.13
N LYS A 528 16.00 -0.17 -20.12
CA LYS A 528 15.22 0.44 -21.21
C LYS A 528 14.40 1.64 -20.69
N GLU A 529 15.00 2.39 -19.78
CA GLU A 529 14.39 3.59 -19.19
C GLU A 529 13.84 4.56 -20.25
N GLY A 530 12.91 5.42 -19.84
CA GLY A 530 12.30 6.43 -20.71
C GLY A 530 11.30 5.89 -21.73
N LEU A 531 11.23 4.55 -21.91
CA LEU A 531 10.22 3.95 -22.77
C LEU A 531 8.86 3.90 -22.09
N GLY A 532 8.75 3.70 -20.79
CA GLY A 532 7.47 3.60 -20.08
C GLY A 532 7.68 3.50 -18.56
N HIS A 533 6.60 3.22 -17.82
CA HIS A 533 6.65 3.12 -16.35
C HIS A 533 7.60 2.01 -15.87
N ASP A 534 7.51 0.82 -16.46
CA ASP A 534 8.46 -0.26 -16.22
C ASP A 534 9.71 -0.08 -17.11
N ALA A 535 10.80 0.40 -16.49
CA ALA A 535 12.09 0.59 -17.14
C ALA A 535 12.82 -0.73 -17.50
N PHE A 536 12.36 -1.85 -16.93
CA PHE A 536 12.96 -3.18 -17.06
C PHE A 536 12.20 -4.08 -18.05
N ALA A 537 11.02 -3.63 -18.51
CA ALA A 537 10.14 -4.36 -19.41
C ALA A 537 10.89 -5.03 -20.59
N GLY A 538 10.84 -6.37 -20.62
CA GLY A 538 11.44 -7.20 -21.66
C GLY A 538 12.97 -7.19 -21.67
N VAL A 539 13.62 -6.79 -20.58
CA VAL A 539 15.02 -7.13 -20.31
C VAL A 539 15.04 -8.54 -19.71
N PRO A 540 15.90 -9.47 -20.18
CA PRO A 540 16.02 -10.79 -19.56
C PRO A 540 16.41 -10.66 -18.09
N TYR A 541 15.65 -11.28 -17.19
CA TYR A 541 15.87 -11.14 -15.76
C TYR A 541 17.21 -11.73 -15.33
N GLU A 542 17.72 -12.76 -16.02
CA GLU A 542 19.04 -13.34 -15.79
C GLU A 542 20.19 -12.34 -16.03
N ARG A 543 19.92 -11.24 -16.74
CA ARG A 543 20.84 -10.12 -16.86
C ARG A 543 20.72 -9.15 -15.68
N LEU A 544 19.50 -8.89 -15.21
CA LEU A 544 19.24 -8.01 -14.06
C LEU A 544 19.76 -8.62 -12.76
N ASP A 545 19.59 -9.93 -12.59
CA ASP A 545 20.09 -10.74 -11.47
C ASP A 545 21.63 -10.69 -11.30
N LYS A 546 22.35 -10.18 -12.30
CA LYS A 546 23.82 -9.98 -12.19
C LYS A 546 24.20 -8.72 -11.42
N ILE A 547 23.29 -7.75 -11.29
CA ILE A 547 23.52 -6.50 -10.56
C ILE A 547 23.69 -6.85 -9.07
N ARG A 548 24.83 -6.50 -8.47
CA ARG A 548 25.17 -6.82 -7.09
C ARG A 548 26.29 -5.94 -6.56
N MET A 549 26.31 -5.72 -5.24
CA MET A 549 27.46 -5.28 -4.48
C MET A 549 28.42 -6.47 -4.28
N VAL A 550 29.71 -6.26 -4.56
CA VAL A 550 30.70 -7.34 -4.62
C VAL A 550 31.51 -7.47 -3.32
N ASP A 551 31.73 -6.35 -2.62
CA ASP A 551 32.37 -6.30 -1.30
C ASP A 551 31.56 -5.35 -0.43
N MET A 552 31.43 -5.64 0.86
CA MET A 552 30.84 -4.72 1.82
C MET A 552 31.58 -4.86 3.14
N LYS A 553 32.10 -3.75 3.65
CA LYS A 553 32.78 -3.68 4.94
C LYS A 553 32.25 -2.52 5.74
N VAL A 554 31.71 -2.84 6.92
CA VAL A 554 31.26 -1.86 7.91
C VAL A 554 32.29 -1.86 9.04
N GLU A 555 32.99 -0.74 9.17
CA GLU A 555 33.95 -0.46 10.23
C GLU A 555 33.41 0.71 11.07
N ASP A 556 33.93 0.88 12.29
CA ASP A 556 33.42 1.87 13.26
C ASP A 556 33.30 3.29 12.70
N ASN A 557 34.14 3.67 11.74
CA ASN A 557 34.19 5.00 11.14
C ASN A 557 34.14 5.01 9.59
N ARG A 558 33.87 3.86 8.95
CA ARG A 558 33.93 3.73 7.50
C ARG A 558 33.01 2.63 7.01
N VAL A 559 32.27 2.93 5.94
CA VAL A 559 31.59 1.91 5.13
C VAL A 559 32.28 1.86 3.77
N VAL A 560 32.65 0.66 3.32
CA VAL A 560 33.16 0.39 1.97
C VAL A 560 32.15 -0.52 1.27
N LEU A 561 31.70 -0.12 0.08
CA LEU A 561 30.73 -0.81 -0.78
C LEU A 561 31.32 -1.04 -2.17
#